data_AF-A0A345R6Y0-F1
#
_entry.id   AF-A0A345R6Y0-F1
#
_cell.length_a   1.000
_cell.length_b   1.000
_cell.length_c   1.000
_cell.angle_alpha   90.00
_cell.angle_beta   90.00
_cell.angle_gamma   90.00
#
_symmetry.space_group_name_H-M   'P 1'
#
loop_
_entity.id
_entity.type
_entity.pdbx_description
1 polymer ?
#
loop_
_entity_poly.entity_id
_entity_poly.type
_entity_poly.pdbx_seq_one_letter_code
_entity_poly.pdbx_strand_id
1 'polypeptide(L)'
;MDAMAVVDSGLQRGHSAPDQPNKSGRQEPTMTQDTATPKSQTQPPGVLPWRLVMIPLLVMCAVSMAAVYAFGPVYAAGAGAGVALGFFGTLFSTMRKSALGVLAVVIATAPTIWFPEWVRFAVVIPVMAALAGRELAQDGTRTFVFAIISWILLLGPALNGADGGILVLVFVLSACVGAGLAAAMGAQGKVPPTDVESGYAVAHAIALAIGLALALWIAKLFDTPHTHWIAMLFAVRALDPPGQHLHRATRRGFATVVGAGAAGLLVILPLSAVVFKLVGAAFMLVGIRYLTSGAARSTALMSAGVVLATAPTAETALFRIEAAVIAAALVVGLFLVTGYIRSLFRNRAGPVPDESLSQDRPTIPDHPE
;
A
#
# COMPACT_ATOMS: atom_id res chain seq x y z
N MET A 1 2.48 -23.30 51.95
CA MET A 1 2.32 -23.36 50.48
C MET A 1 2.30 -21.92 49.97
N ASP A 2 3.34 -21.11 50.25
CA ASP A 2 4.71 -21.15 49.69
C ASP A 2 4.68 -21.05 48.16
N ALA A 3 5.33 -20.11 47.48
CA ALA A 3 6.13 -18.95 47.90
C ALA A 3 6.18 -17.97 46.71
N MET A 4 6.26 -16.67 47.02
CA MET A 4 6.71 -15.62 46.10
C MET A 4 8.15 -15.90 45.65
N ALA A 5 8.42 -15.74 44.35
CA ALA A 5 9.78 -15.63 43.84
C ALA A 5 9.94 -14.27 43.14
N VAL A 6 10.49 -13.33 43.91
CA VAL A 6 11.17 -12.13 43.42
C VAL A 6 12.52 -12.59 42.88
N VAL A 7 12.83 -12.29 41.62
CA VAL A 7 14.18 -12.45 41.07
C VAL A 7 14.71 -11.07 40.75
N ASP A 8 15.58 -10.62 41.64
CA ASP A 8 16.45 -9.46 41.52
C ASP A 8 17.88 -10.01 41.38
N SER A 9 18.52 -9.77 40.23
CA SER A 9 19.97 -9.85 40.04
C SER A 9 20.26 -9.02 38.77
N GLY A 10 21.04 -7.95 38.81
CA GLY A 10 22.31 -7.82 39.53
C GLY A 10 23.45 -8.17 38.57
N LEU A 11 23.69 -7.35 37.54
CA LEU A 11 24.90 -7.42 36.73
C LEU A 11 25.46 -6.02 36.49
N GLN A 12 26.41 -5.71 37.36
CA GLN A 12 27.31 -4.58 37.32
C GLN A 12 28.57 -4.93 36.52
N ARG A 13 29.13 -3.90 35.86
CA ARG A 13 30.55 -3.67 35.49
C ARG A 13 31.14 -4.37 34.25
N GLY A 14 31.89 -3.56 33.49
CA GLY A 14 32.95 -4.05 32.61
C GLY A 14 33.45 -3.05 31.56
N HIS A 15 34.06 -1.95 31.98
CA HIS A 15 34.95 -1.12 31.15
C HIS A 15 36.05 -1.99 30.52
N SER A 16 36.32 -1.84 29.22
CA SER A 16 37.65 -2.00 28.61
C SER A 16 37.60 -1.47 27.18
N ALA A 17 38.05 -0.23 27.00
CA ALA A 17 38.42 0.31 25.69
C ALA A 17 39.83 -0.19 25.37
N PRO A 18 40.04 -0.96 24.29
CA PRO A 18 41.37 -1.27 23.80
C PRO A 18 41.84 -0.16 22.85
N ASP A 19 42.92 0.50 23.25
CA ASP A 19 43.82 1.28 22.40
C ASP A 19 44.13 0.50 21.11
N GLN A 20 43.85 1.09 19.96
CA GLN A 20 44.45 0.64 18.70
C GLN A 20 45.65 1.51 18.32
N PRO A 21 46.82 0.90 18.09
CA PRO A 21 48.05 1.59 17.78
C PRO A 21 48.04 2.16 16.37
N ASN A 22 48.41 3.43 16.32
CA ASN A 22 48.91 4.20 15.20
C ASN A 22 49.87 3.35 14.32
N LYS A 23 49.42 2.91 13.15
CA LYS A 23 50.28 2.38 12.07
C LYS A 23 50.39 3.40 10.95
N SER A 24 51.43 4.22 11.06
CA SER A 24 52.05 4.90 9.92
C SER A 24 52.60 3.86 8.95
N GLY A 25 52.03 3.78 7.75
CA GLY A 25 52.46 2.81 6.76
C GLY A 25 52.00 3.15 5.35
N ARG A 26 52.85 3.92 4.65
CA ARG A 26 53.09 3.86 3.20
C ARG A 26 51.86 4.06 2.29
N GLN A 27 51.66 5.31 1.88
CA GLN A 27 50.85 5.65 0.70
C GLN A 27 51.60 5.20 -0.56
N GLU A 28 51.11 4.15 -1.20
CA GLU A 28 51.41 3.89 -2.61
C GLU A 28 50.46 4.73 -3.47
N PRO A 29 50.94 5.38 -4.55
CA PRO A 29 50.09 6.14 -5.46
C PRO A 29 49.29 5.15 -6.31
N THR A 30 48.11 4.77 -5.82
CA THR A 30 47.14 4.01 -6.60
C THR A 30 46.67 4.90 -7.74
N MET A 31 47.05 4.52 -8.97
CA MET A 31 46.50 5.05 -10.21
C MET A 31 44.96 4.99 -10.13
N THR A 32 44.34 6.14 -9.86
CA THR A 32 42.91 6.35 -10.00
C THR A 32 42.60 6.30 -11.49
N GLN A 33 42.30 5.09 -11.95
CA GLN A 33 41.64 4.88 -13.22
C GLN A 33 40.27 5.54 -13.09
N ASP A 34 40.15 6.75 -13.64
CA ASP A 34 38.89 7.46 -13.88
C ASP A 34 38.06 6.62 -14.87
N THR A 35 37.51 5.51 -14.38
CA THR A 35 36.30 4.93 -14.94
C THR A 35 35.23 5.98 -14.79
N ALA A 36 35.07 6.78 -15.84
CA ALA A 36 33.95 7.69 -16.04
C ALA A 36 32.67 6.91 -15.72
N THR A 37 32.18 7.09 -14.50
CA THR A 37 30.93 6.51 -14.05
C THR A 37 29.89 7.06 -15.03
N PRO A 38 29.21 6.21 -15.81
CA PRO A 38 28.26 6.68 -16.79
C PRO A 38 27.27 7.57 -16.05
N LYS A 39 27.19 8.85 -16.46
CA LYS A 39 26.29 9.86 -15.89
C LYS A 39 24.92 9.22 -15.78
N SER A 40 24.60 8.75 -14.57
CA SER A 40 23.33 8.16 -14.22
C SER A 40 22.28 9.16 -14.66
N GLN A 41 21.51 8.81 -15.69
CA GLN A 41 20.37 9.62 -16.10
C GLN A 41 19.52 9.81 -14.87
N THR A 42 19.57 11.01 -14.30
CA THR A 42 18.86 11.41 -13.09
C THR A 42 17.38 11.37 -13.42
N GLN A 43 16.79 10.19 -13.27
CA GLN A 43 15.35 10.02 -13.31
C GLN A 43 14.75 11.02 -12.32
N PRO A 44 13.69 11.75 -12.70
CA PRO A 44 13.02 12.63 -11.76
C PRO A 44 12.61 11.80 -10.54
N PRO A 45 12.92 12.26 -9.32
CA PRO A 45 12.70 11.48 -8.11
C PRO A 45 11.24 11.02 -8.03
N GLY A 46 11.04 9.72 -7.84
CA GLY A 46 9.73 9.13 -7.59
C GLY A 46 8.92 8.65 -8.80
N VAL A 47 9.50 8.54 -10.01
CA VAL A 47 8.82 7.92 -11.17
C VAL A 47 9.38 6.53 -11.45
N LEU A 48 8.52 5.51 -11.54
CA LEU A 48 8.97 4.15 -11.86
C LEU A 48 9.43 4.04 -13.33
N PRO A 49 10.52 3.32 -13.62
CA PRO A 49 10.90 2.91 -14.97
C PRO A 49 9.76 2.17 -15.68
N TRP A 50 9.52 2.46 -16.96
CA TRP A 50 8.47 1.80 -17.75
C TRP A 50 8.55 0.28 -17.71
N ARG A 51 9.76 -0.29 -17.65
CA ARG A 51 9.97 -1.74 -17.54
C ARG A 51 9.30 -2.31 -16.28
N LEU A 52 9.41 -1.63 -15.13
CA LEU A 52 8.78 -2.02 -13.86
C LEU A 52 7.27 -1.81 -13.82
N VAL A 53 6.68 -1.25 -14.87
CA VAL A 53 5.24 -0.98 -14.95
C VAL A 53 4.58 -1.85 -16.02
N MET A 54 5.16 -1.90 -17.23
CA MET A 54 4.63 -2.65 -18.36
C MET A 54 4.75 -4.16 -18.16
N ILE A 55 5.92 -4.65 -17.71
CA ILE A 55 6.14 -6.09 -17.58
C ILE A 55 5.19 -6.70 -16.54
N PRO A 56 5.05 -6.14 -15.32
CA PRO A 56 4.11 -6.68 -14.33
C PRO A 56 2.66 -6.60 -14.78
N LEU A 57 2.25 -5.55 -15.51
CA LEU A 57 0.90 -5.47 -16.06
C LEU A 57 0.66 -6.56 -17.10
N LEU A 58 1.59 -6.76 -18.04
CA LEU A 58 1.47 -7.82 -19.06
C LEU A 58 1.39 -9.21 -18.42
N VAL A 59 2.23 -9.48 -17.42
CA VAL A 59 2.20 -10.73 -16.66
C VAL A 59 0.88 -10.88 -15.90
N MET A 60 0.41 -9.82 -15.25
CA MET A 60 -0.90 -9.82 -14.56
C MET A 60 -2.03 -10.14 -15.53
N CYS A 61 -2.07 -9.51 -16.71
CA CYS A 61 -3.06 -9.81 -17.75
C CYS A 61 -2.95 -11.25 -18.23
N ALA A 62 -1.74 -11.76 -18.51
CA ALA A 62 -1.52 -13.13 -18.96
C ALA A 62 -1.99 -14.16 -17.92
N VAL A 63 -1.63 -13.96 -16.65
CA VAL A 63 -2.02 -14.85 -15.54
C VAL A 63 -3.53 -14.79 -15.27
N SER A 64 -4.13 -13.60 -15.30
CA SER A 64 -5.60 -13.46 -15.20
C SER A 64 -6.30 -14.16 -16.37
N MET A 65 -5.83 -14.01 -17.61
CA MET A 65 -6.41 -14.70 -18.77
C MET A 65 -6.27 -16.22 -18.68
N ALA A 66 -5.11 -16.71 -18.19
CA ALA A 66 -4.91 -18.14 -17.94
C ALA A 66 -5.89 -18.68 -16.88
N ALA A 67 -6.14 -17.91 -15.80
CA ALA A 67 -7.14 -18.25 -14.80
C ALA A 67 -8.57 -18.25 -15.37
N VAL A 68 -8.91 -17.29 -16.25
CA VAL A 68 -10.20 -17.29 -16.95
C VAL A 68 -10.39 -18.55 -17.79
N TYR A 69 -9.36 -18.94 -18.54
CA TYR A 69 -9.43 -20.13 -19.39
C TYR A 69 -9.53 -21.43 -18.59
N ALA A 70 -8.81 -21.54 -17.47
CA ALA A 70 -8.76 -22.77 -16.68
C ALA A 70 -9.93 -22.94 -15.71
N PHE A 71 -10.38 -21.85 -15.07
CA PHE A 71 -11.35 -21.90 -13.97
C PHE A 71 -12.59 -21.02 -14.20
N GLY A 72 -12.58 -20.15 -15.21
CA GLY A 72 -13.68 -19.24 -15.53
C GLY A 72 -13.43 -17.78 -15.08
N PRO A 73 -14.28 -16.84 -15.53
CA PRO A 73 -14.03 -15.39 -15.41
C PRO A 73 -13.99 -14.88 -13.97
N VAL A 74 -14.70 -15.55 -13.05
CA VAL A 74 -14.82 -15.13 -11.64
C VAL A 74 -13.46 -15.15 -10.92
N TYR A 75 -12.51 -15.98 -11.39
CA TYR A 75 -11.17 -16.12 -10.78
C TYR A 75 -10.13 -15.11 -11.29
N ALA A 76 -10.45 -14.30 -12.32
CA ALA A 76 -9.53 -13.33 -12.90
C ALA A 76 -9.03 -12.29 -11.88
N ALA A 77 -9.94 -11.85 -11.00
CA ALA A 77 -9.64 -10.86 -9.96
C ALA A 77 -8.69 -11.43 -8.89
N GLY A 78 -8.90 -12.68 -8.47
CA GLY A 78 -8.01 -13.38 -7.53
C GLY A 78 -6.61 -13.57 -8.11
N ALA A 79 -6.52 -13.95 -9.39
CA ALA A 79 -5.25 -14.05 -10.11
C ALA A 79 -4.52 -12.70 -10.17
N GLY A 80 -5.24 -11.64 -10.56
CA GLY A 80 -4.68 -10.29 -10.66
C GLY A 80 -4.20 -9.75 -9.31
N ALA A 81 -5.01 -9.93 -8.27
CA ALA A 81 -4.66 -9.59 -6.89
C ALA A 81 -3.40 -10.34 -6.42
N GLY A 82 -3.29 -11.62 -6.75
CA GLY A 82 -2.12 -12.44 -6.45
C GLY A 82 -0.86 -11.87 -7.07
N VAL A 83 -0.85 -11.67 -8.40
CA VAL A 83 0.32 -11.08 -9.11
C VAL A 83 0.67 -9.72 -8.51
N ALA A 84 -0.32 -8.85 -8.27
CA ALA A 84 -0.11 -7.53 -7.71
C ALA A 84 0.53 -7.59 -6.32
N LEU A 85 0.01 -8.40 -5.40
CA LEU A 85 0.60 -8.56 -4.06
C LEU A 85 2.00 -9.15 -4.13
N GLY A 86 2.20 -10.22 -4.91
CA GLY A 86 3.51 -10.86 -5.04
C GLY A 86 4.56 -9.89 -5.57
N PHE A 87 4.22 -9.14 -6.61
CA PHE A 87 5.13 -8.19 -7.24
C PHE A 87 5.36 -6.95 -6.37
N PHE A 88 4.29 -6.23 -6.00
CA PHE A 88 4.41 -4.99 -5.23
C PHE A 88 4.85 -5.24 -3.78
N GLY A 89 4.41 -6.33 -3.16
CA GLY A 89 4.88 -6.74 -1.83
C GLY A 89 6.39 -6.97 -1.82
N THR A 90 6.93 -7.62 -2.84
CA THR A 90 8.38 -7.83 -2.99
C THR A 90 9.11 -6.54 -3.37
N LEU A 91 8.54 -5.70 -4.25
CA LEU A 91 9.10 -4.40 -4.66
C LEU A 91 9.27 -3.44 -3.48
N PHE A 92 8.26 -3.37 -2.59
CA PHE A 92 8.27 -2.50 -1.42
C PHE A 92 9.00 -3.10 -0.22
N SER A 93 9.34 -4.39 -0.25
CA SER A 93 9.92 -5.05 0.92
C SER A 93 10.86 -6.22 0.52
N THR A 94 10.63 -7.41 1.07
CA THR A 94 11.37 -8.64 0.74
C THR A 94 10.40 -9.74 0.33
N MET A 95 10.92 -10.77 -0.35
CA MET A 95 10.11 -11.95 -0.71
C MET A 95 9.48 -12.61 0.52
N ARG A 96 10.20 -12.63 1.66
CA ARG A 96 9.68 -13.15 2.93
C ARG A 96 8.46 -12.37 3.42
N LYS A 97 8.52 -11.04 3.41
CA LYS A 97 7.38 -10.20 3.83
C LYS A 97 6.22 -10.30 2.85
N SER A 98 6.49 -10.38 1.55
CA SER A 98 5.46 -10.66 0.54
C SER A 98 4.75 -12.00 0.83
N ALA A 99 5.50 -13.05 1.19
CA ALA A 99 4.92 -14.34 1.57
C ALA A 99 4.06 -14.25 2.84
N LEU A 100 4.48 -13.47 3.83
CA LEU A 100 3.65 -13.18 5.02
C LEU A 100 2.37 -12.42 4.65
N GLY A 101 2.45 -11.47 3.73
CA GLY A 101 1.28 -10.76 3.19
C GLY A 101 0.31 -11.72 2.50
N VAL A 102 0.82 -12.63 1.66
CA VAL A 102 0.01 -13.69 1.01
C VAL A 102 -0.64 -14.58 2.06
N LEU A 103 0.10 -15.04 3.06
CA LEU A 103 -0.42 -15.87 4.14
C LEU A 103 -1.54 -15.14 4.91
N ALA A 104 -1.36 -13.84 5.19
CA ALA A 104 -2.39 -13.04 5.84
C ALA A 104 -3.66 -12.92 4.99
N VAL A 105 -3.56 -12.79 3.67
CA VAL A 105 -4.74 -12.83 2.78
C VAL A 105 -5.44 -14.18 2.84
N VAL A 106 -4.70 -15.29 2.81
CA VAL A 106 -5.28 -16.64 2.91
C VAL A 106 -6.02 -16.81 4.24
N ILE A 107 -5.37 -16.45 5.35
CA ILE A 107 -5.95 -16.52 6.70
C ILE A 107 -7.13 -15.57 6.85
N ALA A 108 -7.15 -14.39 6.20
CA ALA A 108 -8.27 -13.45 6.23
C ALA A 108 -9.45 -13.89 5.33
N THR A 109 -9.15 -14.58 4.23
CA THR A 109 -10.16 -15.09 3.29
C THR A 109 -10.92 -16.27 3.89
N ALA A 110 -10.25 -17.13 4.65
CA ALA A 110 -10.88 -18.24 5.36
C ALA A 110 -12.12 -17.85 6.20
N PRO A 111 -12.01 -16.95 7.21
CA PRO A 111 -13.14 -16.52 8.00
C PRO A 111 -14.16 -15.72 7.21
N THR A 112 -13.74 -15.08 6.11
CA THR A 112 -14.65 -14.35 5.21
C THR A 112 -15.64 -15.29 4.53
N ILE A 113 -15.24 -16.54 4.26
CA ILE A 113 -16.03 -17.57 3.58
C ILE A 113 -16.84 -18.41 4.57
N TRP A 114 -16.21 -18.86 5.66
CA TRP A 114 -16.77 -19.89 6.54
C TRP A 114 -17.49 -19.36 7.78
N PHE A 115 -17.27 -18.09 8.14
CA PHE A 115 -17.82 -17.54 9.37
C PHE A 115 -18.85 -16.45 9.08
N PRO A 116 -19.72 -16.15 10.07
CA PRO A 116 -20.67 -15.06 9.94
C PRO A 116 -19.99 -13.72 9.66
N GLU A 117 -20.69 -12.86 8.96
CA GLU A 117 -20.18 -11.57 8.49
C GLU A 117 -19.60 -10.70 9.60
N TRP A 118 -20.12 -10.76 10.83
CA TRP A 118 -19.59 -9.98 11.96
C TRP A 118 -18.12 -10.29 12.27
N VAL A 119 -17.64 -11.52 11.99
CA VAL A 119 -16.23 -11.91 12.18
C VAL A 119 -15.32 -11.08 11.27
N ARG A 120 -15.79 -10.75 10.06
CA ARG A 120 -15.08 -9.87 9.13
C ARG A 120 -14.83 -8.50 9.75
N PHE A 121 -15.88 -7.90 10.29
CA PHE A 121 -15.84 -6.56 10.86
C PHE A 121 -15.11 -6.51 12.20
N ALA A 122 -15.36 -7.48 13.08
CA ALA A 122 -14.85 -7.47 14.45
C ALA A 122 -13.41 -8.00 14.57
N VAL A 123 -12.99 -8.89 13.66
CA VAL A 123 -11.70 -9.60 13.77
C VAL A 123 -10.80 -9.32 12.57
N VAL A 124 -11.25 -9.65 11.35
CA VAL A 124 -10.39 -9.61 10.16
C VAL A 124 -9.88 -8.19 9.88
N ILE A 125 -10.79 -7.21 9.86
CA ILE A 125 -10.43 -5.81 9.58
C ILE A 125 -9.45 -5.26 10.63
N PRO A 126 -9.73 -5.32 11.95
CA PRO A 126 -8.79 -4.83 12.96
C PRO A 126 -7.43 -5.53 12.91
N VAL A 127 -7.40 -6.85 12.72
CA VAL A 127 -6.15 -7.61 12.66
C VAL A 127 -5.32 -7.21 11.44
N MET A 128 -5.92 -7.16 10.24
CA MET A 128 -5.20 -6.75 9.03
C MET A 128 -4.70 -5.30 9.12
N ALA A 129 -5.51 -4.40 9.69
CA ALA A 129 -5.11 -3.02 9.90
C ALA A 129 -4.00 -2.88 10.95
N ALA A 130 -4.03 -3.67 12.02
CA ALA A 130 -2.96 -3.74 13.01
C ALA A 130 -1.65 -4.27 12.41
N LEU A 131 -1.71 -5.29 11.54
CA LEU A 131 -0.54 -5.78 10.82
C LEU A 131 0.04 -4.71 9.88
N ALA A 132 -0.82 -3.98 9.17
CA ALA A 132 -0.39 -2.85 8.33
C ALA A 132 0.27 -1.72 9.14
N GLY A 133 -0.31 -1.33 10.28
CA GLY A 133 0.30 -0.34 11.17
C GLY A 133 1.60 -0.80 11.79
N ARG A 134 1.69 -2.08 12.20
CA ARG A 134 2.92 -2.65 12.74
C ARG A 134 4.04 -2.67 11.70
N GLU A 135 3.75 -3.12 10.48
CA GLU A 135 4.71 -3.09 9.38
C GLU A 135 5.18 -1.66 9.10
N LEU A 136 4.25 -0.71 9.06
CA LEU A 136 4.58 0.69 8.83
C LEU A 136 5.50 1.26 9.94
N ALA A 137 5.27 0.90 11.21
CA ALA A 137 6.11 1.32 12.33
C ALA A 137 7.51 0.68 12.32
N GLN A 138 7.60 -0.62 12.02
CA GLN A 138 8.84 -1.38 12.15
C GLN A 138 9.75 -1.23 10.94
N ASP A 139 9.14 -1.14 9.76
CA ASP A 139 9.84 -1.32 8.50
C ASP A 139 9.63 -0.16 7.53
N GLY A 140 8.64 0.71 7.75
CA GLY A 140 8.29 1.77 6.82
C GLY A 140 7.76 1.28 5.47
N THR A 141 7.38 0.00 5.36
CA THR A 141 6.90 -0.65 4.14
C THR A 141 5.35 -0.72 4.10
N ARG A 142 4.78 -1.16 2.97
CA ARG A 142 3.31 -1.12 2.72
C ARG A 142 2.75 -2.46 2.19
N THR A 143 3.42 -3.57 2.48
CA THR A 143 3.06 -4.91 1.99
C THR A 143 1.68 -5.35 2.49
N PHE A 144 1.38 -5.12 3.76
CA PHE A 144 0.09 -5.48 4.36
C PHE A 144 -1.06 -4.60 3.86
N VAL A 145 -0.78 -3.38 3.37
CA VAL A 145 -1.79 -2.58 2.65
C VAL A 145 -2.13 -3.25 1.31
N PHE A 146 -1.13 -3.72 0.56
CA PHE A 146 -1.39 -4.54 -0.64
C PHE A 146 -2.11 -5.86 -0.30
N ALA A 147 -1.83 -6.46 0.87
CA ALA A 147 -2.54 -7.63 1.34
C ALA A 147 -4.03 -7.31 1.60
N ILE A 148 -4.34 -6.18 2.26
CA ILE A 148 -5.72 -5.70 2.45
C ILE A 148 -6.42 -5.50 1.11
N ILE A 149 -5.78 -4.81 0.15
CA ILE A 149 -6.35 -4.59 -1.19
C ILE A 149 -6.64 -5.93 -1.87
N SER A 150 -5.72 -6.89 -1.77
CA SER A 150 -5.87 -8.20 -2.38
C SER A 150 -6.99 -9.01 -1.74
N TRP A 151 -7.08 -8.98 -0.41
CA TRP A 151 -8.18 -9.60 0.33
C TRP A 151 -9.55 -9.03 -0.09
N ILE A 152 -9.67 -7.71 -0.25
CA ILE A 152 -10.90 -7.06 -0.74
C ILE A 152 -11.22 -7.51 -2.18
N LEU A 153 -10.21 -7.67 -3.04
CA LEU A 153 -10.39 -8.17 -4.41
C LEU A 153 -10.83 -9.64 -4.46
N LEU A 154 -10.45 -10.47 -3.48
CA LEU A 154 -10.94 -11.84 -3.35
C LEU A 154 -12.37 -11.88 -2.80
N LEU A 155 -12.76 -10.88 -2.01
CA LEU A 155 -14.08 -10.80 -1.39
C LEU A 155 -15.22 -10.78 -2.42
N GLY A 156 -15.04 -10.05 -3.53
CA GLY A 156 -16.02 -9.98 -4.61
C GLY A 156 -16.35 -11.37 -5.19
N PRO A 157 -15.38 -12.06 -5.81
CA PRO A 157 -15.55 -13.44 -6.29
C PRO A 157 -16.11 -14.41 -5.25
N ALA A 158 -15.57 -14.38 -4.02
CA ALA A 158 -16.00 -15.28 -2.95
C ALA A 158 -17.47 -15.09 -2.58
N LEU A 159 -17.95 -13.84 -2.51
CA LEU A 159 -19.35 -13.53 -2.23
C LEU A 159 -20.28 -13.80 -3.41
N ASN A 160 -19.75 -13.85 -4.64
CA ASN A 160 -20.50 -14.18 -5.85
C ASN A 160 -20.47 -15.68 -6.20
N GLY A 161 -20.19 -16.54 -5.21
CA GLY A 161 -20.29 -18.01 -5.36
C GLY A 161 -19.09 -18.69 -5.99
N ALA A 162 -17.93 -18.02 -6.11
CA ALA A 162 -16.71 -18.71 -6.49
C ALA A 162 -16.33 -19.77 -5.45
N ASP A 163 -15.82 -20.93 -5.92
CA ASP A 163 -15.21 -21.89 -4.99
C ASP A 163 -14.02 -21.25 -4.28
N GLY A 164 -14.11 -21.14 -2.96
CA GLY A 164 -13.13 -20.47 -2.12
C GLY A 164 -11.75 -21.13 -2.14
N GLY A 165 -11.70 -22.47 -2.25
CA GLY A 165 -10.44 -23.22 -2.32
C GLY A 165 -9.69 -22.94 -3.62
N ILE A 166 -10.41 -23.01 -4.75
CA ILE A 166 -9.84 -22.68 -6.07
C ILE A 166 -9.41 -21.21 -6.12
N LEU A 167 -10.22 -20.29 -5.56
CA LEU A 167 -9.89 -18.86 -5.54
C LEU A 167 -8.59 -18.58 -4.77
N VAL A 168 -8.44 -19.19 -3.59
CA VAL A 168 -7.22 -19.10 -2.78
C VAL A 168 -6.03 -19.73 -3.50
N LEU A 169 -6.20 -20.90 -4.13
CA LEU A 169 -5.15 -21.56 -4.89
C LEU A 169 -4.65 -20.69 -6.06
N VAL A 170 -5.57 -20.17 -6.88
CA VAL A 170 -5.27 -19.28 -8.00
C VAL A 170 -4.54 -18.02 -7.52
N PHE A 171 -5.00 -17.43 -6.42
CA PHE A 171 -4.35 -16.28 -5.80
C PHE A 171 -2.91 -16.59 -5.37
N VAL A 172 -2.67 -17.69 -4.64
CA VAL A 172 -1.35 -18.07 -4.15
C VAL A 172 -0.38 -18.34 -5.30
N LEU A 173 -0.80 -19.14 -6.30
CA LEU A 173 0.03 -19.44 -7.48
C LEU A 173 0.40 -18.14 -8.23
N SER A 174 -0.58 -17.25 -8.42
CA SER A 174 -0.36 -15.97 -9.07
C SER A 174 0.56 -15.04 -8.26
N ALA A 175 0.48 -15.09 -6.93
CA ALA A 175 1.40 -14.36 -6.06
C ALA A 175 2.83 -14.89 -6.13
N CYS A 176 3.03 -16.20 -6.26
CA CYS A 176 4.34 -16.78 -6.53
C CYS A 176 4.90 -16.27 -7.87
N VAL A 177 4.08 -16.19 -8.92
CA VAL A 177 4.48 -15.62 -10.22
C VAL A 177 4.89 -14.14 -10.07
N GLY A 178 4.09 -13.34 -9.38
CA GLY A 178 4.39 -11.92 -9.14
C GLY A 178 5.68 -11.70 -8.34
N ALA A 179 5.89 -12.49 -7.28
CA ALA A 179 7.10 -12.42 -6.46
C ALA A 179 8.34 -12.90 -7.25
N GLY A 180 8.22 -14.00 -8.00
CA GLY A 180 9.27 -14.49 -8.88
C GLY A 180 9.66 -13.47 -9.96
N LEU A 181 8.67 -12.77 -10.54
CA LEU A 181 8.91 -11.69 -11.48
C LEU A 181 9.68 -10.53 -10.83
N ALA A 182 9.28 -10.09 -9.63
CA ALA A 182 9.98 -9.02 -8.92
C ALA A 182 11.45 -9.41 -8.62
N ALA A 183 11.69 -10.66 -8.19
CA ALA A 183 13.03 -11.18 -7.98
C ALA A 183 13.85 -11.22 -9.28
N ALA A 184 13.28 -11.74 -10.38
CA ALA A 184 13.93 -11.82 -11.68
C ALA A 184 14.30 -10.44 -12.27
N MET A 185 13.51 -9.41 -11.95
CA MET A 185 13.78 -8.03 -12.34
C MET A 185 14.78 -7.30 -11.42
N GLY A 186 15.28 -7.98 -10.38
CA GLY A 186 16.07 -7.37 -9.32
C GLY A 186 15.34 -6.19 -8.67
N ALA A 187 14.02 -6.29 -8.54
CA ALA A 187 13.16 -5.21 -8.07
C ALA A 187 12.92 -5.24 -6.55
N GLN A 188 13.39 -6.29 -5.87
CA GLN A 188 13.19 -6.48 -4.44
C GLN A 188 13.73 -5.29 -3.63
N GLY A 189 12.88 -4.71 -2.77
CA GLY A 189 13.25 -3.61 -1.88
C GLY A 189 13.73 -2.33 -2.59
N LYS A 190 13.39 -2.13 -3.86
CA LYS A 190 13.81 -0.92 -4.60
C LYS A 190 13.08 0.34 -4.16
N VAL A 191 11.94 0.21 -3.50
CA VAL A 191 11.24 1.36 -2.93
C VAL A 191 11.81 1.61 -1.53
N PRO A 192 12.36 2.81 -1.25
CA PRO A 192 12.91 3.10 0.06
C PRO A 192 11.82 3.04 1.14
N PRO A 193 12.14 2.51 2.33
CA PRO A 193 11.22 2.56 3.45
C PRO A 193 10.93 4.02 3.82
N THR A 194 9.73 4.28 4.35
CA THR A 194 9.40 5.60 4.88
C THR A 194 9.58 5.59 6.38
N ASP A 195 10.40 6.48 6.93
CA ASP A 195 10.51 6.65 8.37
C ASP A 195 9.23 7.27 8.92
N VAL A 196 8.64 6.61 9.92
CA VAL A 196 7.38 7.04 10.52
C VAL A 196 7.44 6.89 12.02
N GLU A 197 6.93 7.89 12.73
CA GLU A 197 6.76 7.82 14.18
C GLU A 197 5.80 6.69 14.55
N SER A 198 6.14 5.89 15.57
CA SER A 198 5.29 4.77 16.04
C SER A 198 3.87 5.21 16.37
N GLY A 199 3.70 6.41 16.96
CA GLY A 199 2.38 6.97 17.26
C GLY A 199 1.54 7.22 16.00
N TYR A 200 2.16 7.67 14.91
CA TYR A 200 1.47 7.82 13.63
C TYR A 200 1.05 6.45 13.07
N ALA A 201 1.91 5.44 13.16
CA ALA A 201 1.61 4.11 12.63
C ALA A 201 0.42 3.43 13.36
N VAL A 202 0.32 3.63 14.68
CA VAL A 202 -0.86 3.22 15.47
C VAL A 202 -2.11 3.98 15.04
N ALA A 203 -2.02 5.31 14.89
CA ALA A 203 -3.13 6.11 14.41
C ALA A 203 -3.58 5.68 13.00
N HIS A 204 -2.63 5.35 12.13
CA HIS A 204 -2.88 4.82 10.79
C HIS A 204 -3.60 3.47 10.84
N ALA A 205 -3.20 2.54 11.72
CA ALA A 205 -3.88 1.26 11.91
C ALA A 205 -5.34 1.44 12.34
N ILE A 206 -5.58 2.30 13.34
CA ILE A 206 -6.93 2.58 13.86
C ILE A 206 -7.79 3.22 12.77
N ALA A 207 -7.23 4.22 12.08
CA ALA A 207 -7.87 4.89 10.97
C ALA A 207 -8.25 3.89 9.86
N LEU A 208 -7.30 3.05 9.45
CA LEU A 208 -7.52 2.02 8.44
C LEU A 208 -8.60 1.02 8.86
N ALA A 209 -8.60 0.58 10.13
CA ALA A 209 -9.62 -0.32 10.65
C ALA A 209 -11.03 0.31 10.60
N ILE A 210 -11.18 1.52 11.14
CA ILE A 210 -12.46 2.24 11.18
C ILE A 210 -12.96 2.53 9.76
N GLY A 211 -12.12 3.10 8.91
CA GLY A 211 -12.52 3.47 7.57
C GLY A 211 -12.81 2.26 6.68
N LEU A 212 -12.10 1.13 6.86
CA LEU A 212 -12.38 -0.10 6.12
C LEU A 212 -13.69 -0.75 6.60
N ALA A 213 -13.95 -0.74 7.91
CA ALA A 213 -15.22 -1.19 8.47
C ALA A 213 -16.39 -0.32 7.96
N LEU A 214 -16.25 1.01 7.98
CA LEU A 214 -17.26 1.91 7.43
C LEU A 214 -17.46 1.72 5.93
N ALA A 215 -16.37 1.56 5.16
CA ALA A 215 -16.45 1.33 3.72
C ALA A 215 -17.18 0.02 3.38
N LEU A 216 -16.89 -1.07 4.10
CA LEU A 216 -17.58 -2.35 3.92
C LEU A 216 -19.03 -2.31 4.45
N TRP A 217 -19.31 -1.53 5.49
CA TRP A 217 -20.66 -1.35 5.99
C TRP A 217 -21.53 -0.55 5.02
N ILE A 218 -21.01 0.58 4.50
CA ILE A 218 -21.68 1.36 3.44
C ILE A 218 -21.88 0.49 2.21
N ALA A 219 -20.87 -0.30 1.84
CA ALA A 219 -20.96 -1.24 0.73
C ALA A 219 -22.13 -2.22 0.88
N LYS A 220 -22.42 -2.68 2.10
CA LYS A 220 -23.58 -3.52 2.38
C LYS A 220 -24.91 -2.80 2.19
N LEU A 221 -25.00 -1.51 2.52
CA LEU A 221 -26.25 -0.74 2.42
C LEU A 221 -26.75 -0.58 0.97
N PHE A 222 -25.85 -0.65 -0.01
CA PHE A 222 -26.20 -0.55 -1.42
C PHE A 222 -26.65 -1.87 -2.05
N ASP A 223 -26.43 -3.02 -1.38
CA ASP A 223 -26.81 -4.37 -1.83
C ASP A 223 -26.44 -4.70 -3.31
N THR A 224 -25.35 -4.14 -3.82
CA THR A 224 -24.85 -4.46 -5.17
C THR A 224 -23.57 -5.29 -5.09
N PRO A 225 -23.36 -6.25 -6.01
CA PRO A 225 -22.16 -7.12 -6.04
C PRO A 225 -20.86 -6.34 -6.26
N HIS A 226 -20.97 -5.06 -6.60
CA HIS A 226 -19.89 -4.15 -6.96
C HIS A 226 -19.47 -3.22 -5.81
N THR A 227 -20.01 -3.38 -4.61
CA THR A 227 -19.78 -2.43 -3.52
C THR A 227 -18.43 -2.57 -2.83
N HIS A 228 -17.76 -3.72 -2.96
CA HIS A 228 -16.39 -3.95 -2.48
C HIS A 228 -15.37 -2.92 -3.01
N TRP A 229 -15.70 -2.22 -4.10
CA TRP A 229 -14.88 -1.14 -4.65
C TRP A 229 -14.77 0.08 -3.76
N ILE A 230 -15.77 0.39 -2.91
CA ILE A 230 -15.66 1.47 -1.92
C ILE A 230 -14.51 1.16 -0.96
N ALA A 231 -14.47 -0.07 -0.45
CA ALA A 231 -13.41 -0.56 0.42
C ALA A 231 -12.05 -0.60 -0.30
N MET A 232 -12.02 -0.99 -1.58
CA MET A 232 -10.79 -1.00 -2.36
C MET A 232 -10.23 0.40 -2.59
N LEU A 233 -11.07 1.36 -3.02
CA LEU A 233 -10.66 2.75 -3.25
C LEU A 233 -10.16 3.41 -1.95
N PHE A 234 -10.78 3.08 -0.82
CA PHE A 234 -10.32 3.47 0.50
C PHE A 234 -8.95 2.83 0.84
N ALA A 235 -8.81 1.51 0.72
CA ALA A 235 -7.58 0.79 1.05
C ALA A 235 -6.38 1.23 0.18
N VAL A 236 -6.60 1.52 -1.11
CA VAL A 236 -5.57 2.08 -2.00
C VAL A 236 -5.04 3.42 -1.49
N ARG A 237 -5.81 4.19 -0.71
CA ARG A 237 -5.30 5.42 -0.07
C ARG A 237 -4.33 5.19 1.05
N ALA A 238 -4.39 4.04 1.70
CA ALA A 238 -3.38 3.69 2.69
C ALA A 238 -2.00 3.43 2.04
N LEU A 239 -1.92 3.33 0.70
CA LEU A 239 -0.63 3.31 -0.02
C LEU A 239 0.03 4.68 -0.12
N ASP A 240 -0.64 5.76 0.28
CA ASP A 240 -0.06 7.08 0.25
C ASP A 240 1.07 7.24 1.28
N PRO A 241 2.09 8.08 1.03
CA PRO A 241 3.15 8.29 2.00
C PRO A 241 2.58 8.78 3.35
N PRO A 242 3.03 8.19 4.47
CA PRO A 242 2.60 8.58 5.80
C PRO A 242 3.06 10.01 6.15
N GLY A 243 2.39 10.63 7.13
CA GLY A 243 2.74 11.97 7.62
C GLY A 243 2.30 13.12 6.72
N GLN A 244 1.53 12.85 5.66
CA GLN A 244 1.04 13.91 4.78
C GLN A 244 -0.12 14.67 5.42
N HIS A 245 0.01 16.01 5.47
CA HIS A 245 -1.01 16.92 5.99
C HIS A 245 -2.37 16.73 5.31
N LEU A 246 -3.45 17.09 6.02
CA LEU A 246 -4.84 17.12 5.53
C LEU A 246 -4.96 17.69 4.11
N HIS A 247 -4.20 18.74 3.78
CA HIS A 247 -4.18 19.36 2.46
C HIS A 247 -3.80 18.39 1.32
N ARG A 248 -2.86 17.46 1.55
CA ARG A 248 -2.50 16.46 0.54
C ARG A 248 -3.55 15.35 0.44
N ALA A 249 -4.14 14.95 1.57
CA ALA A 249 -5.23 13.98 1.61
C ALA A 249 -6.46 14.50 0.85
N THR A 250 -6.85 15.77 1.05
CA THR A 250 -7.95 16.42 0.33
C THR A 250 -7.64 16.54 -1.16
N ARG A 251 -6.43 17.00 -1.52
CA ARG A 251 -6.01 17.12 -2.92
C ARG A 251 -6.05 15.77 -3.65
N ARG A 252 -5.64 14.68 -3.00
CA ARG A 252 -5.73 13.33 -3.60
C ARG A 252 -7.15 12.81 -3.62
N GLY A 253 -7.94 13.03 -2.58
CA GLY A 253 -9.37 12.73 -2.54
C GLY A 253 -10.07 13.34 -3.75
N PHE A 254 -9.88 14.65 -3.96
CA PHE A 254 -10.36 15.38 -5.12
C PHE A 254 -9.85 14.79 -6.44
N ALA A 255 -8.56 14.49 -6.54
CA ALA A 255 -7.99 13.93 -7.76
C ALA A 255 -8.61 12.58 -8.15
N THR A 256 -8.98 11.72 -7.21
CA THR A 256 -9.74 10.50 -7.50
C THR A 256 -11.15 10.76 -7.96
N VAL A 257 -11.85 11.71 -7.34
CA VAL A 257 -13.19 12.10 -7.80
C VAL A 257 -13.11 12.62 -9.23
N VAL A 258 -12.12 13.46 -9.54
CA VAL A 258 -11.87 13.95 -10.91
C VAL A 258 -11.53 12.80 -11.86
N GLY A 259 -10.68 11.86 -11.45
CA GLY A 259 -10.32 10.69 -12.26
C GLY A 259 -11.53 9.79 -12.56
N ALA A 260 -12.32 9.49 -11.54
CA ALA A 260 -13.56 8.72 -11.69
C ALA A 260 -14.58 9.47 -12.57
N GLY A 261 -14.75 10.79 -12.37
CA GLY A 261 -15.64 11.62 -13.18
C GLY A 261 -15.20 11.69 -14.64
N ALA A 262 -13.91 11.86 -14.91
CA ALA A 262 -13.36 11.83 -16.27
C ALA A 262 -13.60 10.48 -16.95
N ALA A 263 -13.45 9.37 -16.23
CA ALA A 263 -13.82 8.05 -16.73
C ALA A 263 -15.32 7.92 -17.00
N GLY A 264 -16.18 8.47 -16.13
CA GLY A 264 -17.62 8.53 -16.36
C GLY A 264 -18.00 9.25 -17.65
N LEU A 265 -17.36 10.39 -17.94
CA LEU A 265 -17.56 11.11 -19.20
C LEU A 265 -17.14 10.27 -20.42
N LEU A 266 -16.04 9.51 -20.30
CA LEU A 266 -15.59 8.60 -21.37
C LEU A 266 -16.55 7.42 -21.59
N VAL A 267 -17.30 6.99 -20.57
CA VAL A 267 -18.31 5.92 -20.69
C VAL A 267 -19.50 6.35 -21.55
N ILE A 268 -19.81 7.64 -21.58
CA ILE A 268 -20.93 8.19 -22.38
C ILE A 268 -20.57 8.23 -23.87
N LEU A 269 -19.27 8.22 -24.21
CA LEU A 269 -18.83 8.22 -25.60
C LEU A 269 -19.11 6.85 -26.25
N PRO A 270 -19.56 6.81 -27.52
CA PRO A 270 -19.83 5.57 -28.25
C PRO A 270 -18.53 4.89 -28.71
N LEU A 271 -17.67 4.55 -27.76
CA LEU A 271 -16.41 3.85 -27.99
C LEU A 271 -16.66 2.33 -28.03
N SER A 272 -15.88 1.62 -28.85
CA SER A 272 -15.91 0.16 -28.81
C SER A 272 -15.39 -0.36 -27.47
N ALA A 273 -15.90 -1.51 -27.01
CA ALA A 273 -15.47 -2.13 -25.75
C ALA A 273 -13.95 -2.40 -25.69
N VAL A 274 -13.33 -2.64 -26.85
CA VAL A 274 -11.88 -2.83 -26.97
C VAL A 274 -11.13 -1.52 -26.70
N VAL A 275 -11.54 -0.42 -27.35
CA VAL A 275 -10.93 0.90 -27.14
C VAL A 275 -11.09 1.31 -25.67
N PHE A 276 -12.26 1.09 -25.09
CA PHE A 276 -12.53 1.40 -23.69
C PHE A 276 -11.56 0.69 -22.72
N LYS A 277 -11.33 -0.62 -22.93
CA LYS A 277 -10.36 -1.41 -22.15
C LYS A 277 -8.93 -0.95 -22.36
N LEU A 278 -8.53 -0.62 -23.59
CA LEU A 278 -7.19 -0.12 -23.90
C LEU A 278 -6.91 1.24 -23.24
N VAL A 279 -7.89 2.14 -23.28
CA VAL A 279 -7.81 3.45 -22.61
C VAL A 279 -7.72 3.27 -21.10
N GLY A 280 -8.54 2.39 -20.50
CA GLY A 280 -8.45 2.04 -19.09
C GLY A 280 -7.08 1.48 -18.70
N ALA A 281 -6.52 0.56 -19.49
CA ALA A 281 -5.19 0.02 -19.29
C ALA A 281 -4.10 1.09 -19.41
N ALA A 282 -4.22 2.01 -20.37
CA ALA A 282 -3.29 3.14 -20.51
C ALA A 282 -3.33 4.07 -19.28
N PHE A 283 -4.51 4.41 -18.78
CA PHE A 283 -4.66 5.18 -17.55
C PHE A 283 -4.04 4.47 -16.34
N MET A 284 -4.26 3.16 -16.20
CA MET A 284 -3.62 2.35 -15.17
C MET A 284 -2.09 2.34 -15.29
N LEU A 285 -1.54 2.13 -16.48
CA LEU A 285 -0.10 2.15 -16.74
C LEU A 285 0.54 3.47 -16.32
N VAL A 286 -0.02 4.59 -16.77
CA VAL A 286 0.50 5.90 -16.42
C VAL A 286 0.31 6.16 -14.91
N GLY A 287 -0.83 5.75 -14.34
CA GLY A 287 -1.09 5.83 -12.90
C GLY A 287 -0.02 5.11 -12.07
N ILE A 288 0.20 3.82 -12.33
CA ILE A 288 1.20 3.00 -11.62
C ILE A 288 2.61 3.61 -11.76
N ARG A 289 2.95 4.16 -12.93
CA ARG A 289 4.24 4.82 -13.14
C ARG A 289 4.50 5.97 -12.16
N TYR A 290 3.46 6.69 -11.77
CA TYR A 290 3.55 7.80 -10.81
C TYR A 290 3.25 7.38 -9.36
N LEU A 291 3.01 6.10 -9.07
CA LEU A 291 2.60 5.61 -7.76
C LEU A 291 3.56 6.05 -6.63
N THR A 292 4.87 5.96 -6.88
CA THR A 292 5.90 6.31 -5.90
C THR A 292 6.10 7.81 -5.69
N SER A 293 5.62 8.65 -6.62
CA SER A 293 5.80 10.11 -6.54
C SER A 293 4.89 10.75 -5.49
N GLY A 294 3.84 10.05 -5.07
CA GLY A 294 2.77 10.62 -4.26
C GLY A 294 2.01 11.76 -4.96
N ALA A 295 2.20 11.96 -6.27
CA ALA A 295 1.49 13.00 -7.00
C ALA A 295 0.00 12.65 -7.11
N ALA A 296 -0.87 13.65 -6.92
CA ALA A 296 -2.32 13.48 -7.08
C ALA A 296 -2.72 12.98 -8.48
N ARG A 297 -1.87 13.20 -9.50
CA ARG A 297 -2.06 12.67 -10.85
C ARG A 297 -2.07 11.14 -10.88
N SER A 298 -1.20 10.48 -10.11
CA SER A 298 -1.18 9.01 -10.01
C SER A 298 -2.56 8.50 -9.60
N THR A 299 -3.11 9.09 -8.54
CA THR A 299 -4.40 8.75 -7.98
C THR A 299 -5.55 8.99 -8.96
N ALA A 300 -5.55 10.13 -9.66
CA ALA A 300 -6.54 10.43 -10.69
C ALA A 300 -6.53 9.40 -11.82
N LEU A 301 -5.34 9.11 -12.36
CA LEU A 301 -5.16 8.18 -13.47
C LEU A 301 -5.49 6.74 -13.08
N MET A 302 -5.07 6.29 -11.89
CA MET A 302 -5.45 4.97 -11.38
C MET A 302 -6.96 4.87 -11.17
N SER A 303 -7.59 5.91 -10.60
CA SER A 303 -9.05 5.93 -10.43
C SER A 303 -9.76 5.87 -11.77
N ALA A 304 -9.34 6.67 -12.76
CA ALA A 304 -9.89 6.62 -14.11
C ALA A 304 -9.74 5.23 -14.73
N GLY A 305 -8.54 4.65 -14.63
CA GLY A 305 -8.25 3.31 -15.12
C GLY A 305 -9.09 2.22 -14.44
N VAL A 306 -9.31 2.29 -13.13
CA VAL A 306 -10.19 1.38 -12.39
C VAL A 306 -11.62 1.49 -12.90
N VAL A 307 -12.18 2.70 -12.99
CA VAL A 307 -13.56 2.90 -13.44
C VAL A 307 -13.73 2.35 -14.85
N LEU A 308 -12.84 2.72 -15.78
CA LEU A 308 -12.89 2.20 -17.16
C LEU A 308 -12.68 0.68 -17.25
N ALA A 309 -11.88 0.09 -16.36
CA ALA A 309 -11.69 -1.36 -16.38
C ALA A 309 -12.91 -2.13 -15.83
N THR A 310 -13.76 -1.49 -15.03
CA THR A 310 -14.74 -2.19 -14.16
C THR A 310 -16.17 -1.71 -14.33
N ALA A 311 -16.41 -0.65 -15.10
CA ALA A 311 -17.73 -0.10 -15.39
C ALA A 311 -18.01 -0.15 -16.89
N PRO A 312 -18.55 -1.27 -17.41
CA PRO A 312 -18.89 -1.39 -18.83
C PRO A 312 -20.12 -0.58 -19.24
N THR A 313 -20.88 -0.04 -18.27
CA THR A 313 -22.13 0.71 -18.51
C THR A 313 -22.12 2.06 -17.78
N ALA A 314 -22.96 3.00 -18.23
CA ALA A 314 -23.08 4.31 -17.58
C ALA A 314 -23.56 4.19 -16.12
N GLU A 315 -24.46 3.26 -15.83
CA GLU A 315 -24.96 3.00 -14.47
C GLU A 315 -23.85 2.48 -13.55
N THR A 316 -23.06 1.51 -14.01
CA THR A 316 -21.92 1.01 -13.23
C THR A 316 -20.85 2.08 -13.06
N ALA A 317 -20.68 2.98 -14.03
CA ALA A 317 -19.74 4.09 -13.94
C ALA A 317 -20.19 5.14 -12.91
N LEU A 318 -21.48 5.47 -12.90
CA LEU A 318 -22.07 6.38 -11.92
C LEU A 318 -21.87 5.85 -10.49
N PHE A 319 -22.18 4.57 -10.27
CA PHE A 319 -21.94 3.92 -8.98
C PHE A 319 -20.46 3.97 -8.56
N ARG A 320 -19.52 3.81 -9.49
CA ARG A 320 -18.08 3.93 -9.21
C ARG A 320 -17.66 5.36 -8.86
N ILE A 321 -18.29 6.37 -9.46
CA ILE A 321 -18.07 7.77 -9.12
C ILE A 321 -18.57 8.05 -7.71
N GLU A 322 -19.78 7.58 -7.36
CA GLU A 322 -20.33 7.69 -6.01
C GLU A 322 -19.41 7.00 -4.99
N ALA A 323 -18.96 5.77 -5.29
CA ALA A 323 -17.99 5.06 -4.48
C ALA A 323 -16.68 5.83 -4.27
N ALA A 324 -16.19 6.50 -5.32
CA ALA A 324 -15.00 7.34 -5.25
C ALA A 324 -15.21 8.59 -4.38
N VAL A 325 -16.39 9.23 -4.47
CA VAL A 325 -16.77 10.36 -3.63
C VAL A 325 -16.87 9.93 -2.16
N ILE A 326 -17.56 8.82 -1.88
CA ILE A 326 -17.69 8.26 -0.53
C ILE A 326 -16.31 7.93 0.05
N ALA A 327 -15.46 7.23 -0.70
CA ALA A 327 -14.11 6.89 -0.25
C ALA A 327 -13.26 8.14 0.02
N ALA A 328 -13.35 9.17 -0.83
CA ALA A 328 -12.65 10.43 -0.61
C ALA A 328 -13.18 11.16 0.65
N ALA A 329 -14.50 11.20 0.85
CA ALA A 329 -15.13 11.79 2.02
C ALA A 329 -14.73 11.05 3.31
N LEU A 330 -14.71 9.71 3.30
CA LEU A 330 -14.25 8.90 4.43
C LEU A 330 -12.81 9.23 4.81
N VAL A 331 -11.90 9.30 3.84
CA VAL A 331 -10.50 9.64 4.12
C VAL A 331 -10.38 11.04 4.71
N VAL A 332 -11.02 12.04 4.10
CA VAL A 332 -10.95 13.43 4.61
C VAL A 332 -11.57 13.54 6.01
N GLY A 333 -12.75 12.95 6.22
CA GLY A 333 -13.43 12.93 7.51
C GLY A 333 -12.58 12.26 8.59
N LEU A 334 -11.92 11.15 8.27
CA LEU A 334 -11.04 10.46 9.19
C LEU A 334 -9.83 11.30 9.58
N PHE A 335 -9.19 11.98 8.63
CA PHE A 335 -8.10 12.92 8.93
C PHE A 335 -8.56 14.09 9.82
N LEU A 336 -9.77 14.62 9.60
CA LEU A 336 -10.34 15.67 10.43
C LEU A 336 -10.60 15.17 11.85
N VAL A 337 -11.21 13.99 12.00
CA VAL A 337 -11.48 13.37 13.31
C VAL A 337 -10.18 13.06 14.05
N THR A 338 -9.19 12.45 13.39
CA THR A 338 -7.90 12.17 14.02
C THR A 338 -7.17 13.46 14.41
N GLY A 339 -7.22 14.50 13.57
CA GLY A 339 -6.67 15.82 13.88
C GLY A 339 -7.35 16.47 15.08
N TYR A 340 -8.68 16.41 15.14
CA TYR A 340 -9.48 16.91 16.25
C TYR A 340 -9.15 16.17 17.56
N ILE A 341 -9.12 14.84 17.54
CA ILE A 341 -8.76 14.03 18.71
C ILE A 341 -7.35 14.39 19.20
N ARG A 342 -6.37 14.50 18.29
CA ARG A 342 -5.00 14.91 18.64
C ARG A 342 -4.97 16.30 19.27
N SER A 343 -5.76 17.25 18.76
CA SER A 343 -5.85 18.60 19.32
C SER A 343 -6.42 18.60 20.74
N LEU A 344 -7.42 17.76 21.03
CA LEU A 344 -8.00 17.61 22.37
C LEU A 344 -6.98 17.08 23.38
N PHE A 345 -6.17 16.09 22.99
CA PHE A 345 -5.14 15.55 23.85
C PHE A 345 -3.96 16.51 24.05
N ARG A 346 -3.55 17.22 22.99
CA ARG A 346 -2.46 18.22 23.09
C ARG A 346 -2.82 19.37 24.03
N ASN A 347 -4.07 19.83 23.99
CA ASN A 347 -4.54 20.89 24.89
C ASN A 347 -4.62 20.44 26.36
N ARG A 348 -4.67 19.12 26.64
CA ARG A 348 -4.67 18.56 28.00
C ARG A 348 -3.27 18.26 28.54
N ALA A 349 -2.28 18.07 27.68
CA ALA A 349 -0.92 17.71 28.07
C ALA A 349 -0.10 18.89 28.65
N GLY A 350 -0.69 20.09 28.74
CA GLY A 350 0.02 21.31 29.11
C GLY A 350 0.94 21.81 27.98
N PRO A 351 1.47 23.04 28.07
CA PRO A 351 2.50 23.50 27.16
C PRO A 351 3.71 22.56 27.26
N VAL A 352 4.09 21.94 26.14
CA VAL A 352 5.37 21.25 26.03
C VAL A 352 6.44 22.33 26.26
N PRO A 353 7.35 22.17 27.24
CA PRO A 353 8.43 23.12 27.48
C PRO A 353 9.12 23.40 26.15
N ASP A 354 9.20 24.68 25.78
CA ASP A 354 9.54 25.10 24.43
C ASP A 354 10.80 24.38 23.91
N GLU A 355 10.66 23.73 22.75
CA GLU A 355 11.75 23.18 21.93
C GLU A 355 12.71 24.28 21.41
N SER A 356 12.50 25.53 21.83
CA SER A 356 13.34 26.70 21.54
C SER A 356 14.77 26.59 22.08
N LEU A 357 15.06 25.63 22.98
CA LEU A 357 16.40 25.39 23.50
C LEU A 357 17.26 24.43 22.65
N SER A 358 16.74 23.81 21.58
CA SER A 358 17.53 22.91 20.71
C SER A 358 17.97 23.52 19.38
N GLN A 359 17.73 24.82 19.15
CA GLN A 359 18.29 25.53 17.99
C GLN A 359 19.77 25.92 18.15
N ASP A 360 20.34 25.82 19.35
CA ASP A 360 21.80 25.89 19.58
C ASP A 360 22.50 24.55 19.27
N ARG A 361 22.13 23.91 18.15
CA ARG A 361 22.97 22.86 17.60
C ARG A 361 24.10 23.57 16.85
N PRO A 362 25.35 23.53 17.33
CA PRO A 362 26.46 24.22 16.68
C PRO A 362 26.51 23.77 15.22
N THR A 363 26.39 24.73 14.30
CA THR A 363 26.72 24.56 12.89
C THR A 363 28.15 24.05 12.84
N ILE A 364 28.31 22.78 12.47
CA ILE A 364 29.63 22.22 12.16
C ILE A 364 30.15 23.07 10.99
N PRO A 365 31.26 23.80 11.16
CA PRO A 365 31.80 24.63 10.10
C PRO A 365 32.13 23.73 8.90
N ASP A 366 31.64 24.12 7.73
CA ASP A 366 31.97 23.49 6.47
C ASP A 366 33.50 23.48 6.31
N HIS A 367 34.10 22.29 6.28
CA HIS A 367 35.50 22.14 5.91
C HIS A 367 35.62 22.41 4.40
N PRO A 368 36.46 23.37 3.97
CA PRO A 368 36.75 23.55 2.56
C PRO A 368 37.53 22.33 2.03
N GLU A 369 37.04 21.76 0.92
CA GLU A 369 37.74 20.76 0.10
C GLU A 369 38.90 21.38 -0.69
#